data_AF-A0A1G1VCB5-F1
#
_entry.id   AF-A0A1G1VCB5-F1
#
_cell.length_a   1.000
_cell.length_b   1.000
_cell.length_c   1.000
_cell.angle_alpha   90.00
_cell.angle_beta   90.00
_cell.angle_gamma   90.00
#
_symmetry.space_group_name_H-M   'P 1'
#
loop_
_entity.id
_entity.type
_entity.pdbx_description
1 polymer ?
#
loop_
_entity_poly.entity_id
_entity_poly.type
_entity_poly.pdbx_seq_one_letter_code
_entity_poly.pdbx_strand_id
1 'polypeptide(L)'
;MNIFQFDALIHPDFLLRERMYQNMHPTQVELHNRWGKRFQEIADDPTTALLYYSSYNKLEFDGQTIPKNKILFPLEKKRIELLNELLGDRFINFNSGDFPYKPLLMRIFEQRGFLFTPAETTLRVYGEIYEACVNLNENSWGAELKKALGIPESNYHPDPELSLIHPQVLTIESWQASKEGGGIPIEKGL
;
A
#
# COMPACT_ATOMS: atom_id res chain seq x y z
N MET A 1 21.98 12.01 -1.14
CA MET A 1 21.89 10.60 -0.70
C MET A 1 21.65 9.74 -1.93
N ASN A 2 22.48 8.73 -2.17
CA ASN A 2 22.30 7.83 -3.32
C ASN A 2 21.21 6.80 -2.99
N ILE A 3 20.21 6.69 -3.86
CA ILE A 3 19.13 5.72 -3.75
C ILE A 3 19.26 4.71 -4.88
N PHE A 4 19.39 3.44 -4.53
CA PHE A 4 19.46 2.32 -5.48
C PHE A 4 18.18 1.48 -5.48
N GLN A 5 17.27 1.71 -4.52
CA GLN A 5 15.97 1.05 -4.50
C GLN A 5 14.87 1.99 -4.00
N PHE A 6 13.75 1.96 -4.70
CA PHE A 6 12.48 2.45 -4.18
C PHE A 6 11.59 1.27 -3.86
N ASP A 7 11.11 1.23 -2.62
CA ASP A 7 9.97 0.40 -2.23
C ASP A 7 8.71 1.25 -2.32
N ALA A 8 7.65 0.72 -2.91
CA ALA A 8 6.36 1.38 -2.97
C ALA A 8 5.29 0.51 -2.32
N LEU A 9 4.77 0.99 -1.17
CA LEU A 9 3.62 0.39 -0.49
C LEU A 9 2.35 1.18 -0.85
N ILE A 10 1.44 0.50 -1.53
CA ILE A 10 0.28 1.10 -2.18
C ILE A 10 -0.99 0.63 -1.47
N HIS A 11 -1.80 1.56 -0.97
CA HIS A 11 -3.08 1.31 -0.28
C HIS A 11 -2.99 0.24 0.80
N PRO A 12 -2.09 0.40 1.78
CA PRO A 12 -2.16 -0.41 2.99
C PRO A 12 -3.51 -0.21 3.66
N ASP A 13 -4.05 -1.27 4.27
CA ASP A 13 -5.31 -1.25 5.01
C ASP A 13 -6.56 -0.84 4.20
N PHE A 14 -6.52 -0.90 2.86
CA PHE A 14 -7.65 -0.69 1.96
C PHE A 14 -8.93 -1.43 2.35
N LEU A 15 -8.83 -2.69 2.82
CA LEU A 15 -9.95 -3.52 3.24
C LEU A 15 -10.43 -3.22 4.67
N LEU A 16 -9.74 -2.37 5.44
CA LEU A 16 -10.14 -2.05 6.81
C LEU A 16 -11.29 -1.03 6.82
N ARG A 17 -12.44 -1.47 7.36
CA ARG A 17 -13.61 -0.62 7.63
C ARG A 17 -13.55 -0.09 9.06
N GLU A 18 -14.09 1.12 9.30
CA GLU A 18 -14.04 1.83 10.60
C GLU A 18 -14.43 0.96 11.82
N ARG A 19 -15.43 0.07 11.67
CA ARG A 19 -15.94 -0.77 12.77
C ARG A 19 -15.12 -2.04 13.05
N MET A 20 -14.19 -2.39 12.16
CA MET A 20 -13.39 -3.64 12.26
C MET A 20 -11.93 -3.40 12.62
N TYR A 21 -11.59 -2.18 13.02
CA TYR A 21 -10.23 -1.81 13.42
C TYR A 21 -9.67 -2.63 14.59
N GLN A 22 -10.55 -3.21 15.41
CA GLN A 22 -10.17 -4.04 16.54
C GLN A 22 -10.09 -5.54 16.19
N ASN A 23 -10.54 -5.94 15.00
CA ASN A 23 -10.62 -7.32 14.55
C ASN A 23 -10.14 -7.43 13.09
N MET A 24 -8.83 -7.58 12.88
CA MET A 24 -8.29 -7.91 11.56
C MET A 24 -8.39 -9.43 11.31
N HIS A 25 -8.62 -9.81 10.06
CA HIS A 25 -8.54 -11.23 9.68
C HIS A 25 -7.10 -11.74 9.86
N PRO A 26 -6.87 -13.02 10.27
CA PRO A 26 -5.51 -13.55 10.46
C PRO A 26 -4.57 -13.35 9.26
N THR A 27 -5.09 -13.45 8.03
CA THR A 27 -4.32 -13.18 6.80
C THR A 27 -3.86 -11.72 6.70
N GLN A 28 -4.67 -10.76 7.15
CA GLN A 28 -4.27 -9.35 7.19
C GLN A 28 -3.22 -9.12 8.28
N VAL A 29 -3.36 -9.76 9.45
CA VAL A 29 -2.33 -9.71 10.49
C VAL A 29 -0.99 -10.23 9.97
N GLU A 30 -0.99 -11.35 9.25
CA GLU A 30 0.24 -11.91 8.67
C GLU A 30 0.83 -10.98 7.59
N LEU A 31 -0.01 -10.33 6.77
CA LEU A 31 0.45 -9.31 5.85
C LEU A 31 1.11 -8.13 6.57
N HIS A 32 0.54 -7.65 7.67
CA HIS A 32 1.13 -6.57 8.47
C HIS A 32 2.48 -6.99 9.07
N ASN A 33 2.61 -8.24 9.51
CA ASN A 33 3.89 -8.77 10.00
C ASN A 33 4.95 -8.79 8.90
N ARG A 34 4.57 -9.18 7.67
CA ARG A 34 5.46 -9.15 6.50
C ARG A 34 5.89 -7.72 6.14
N TRP A 35 4.96 -6.77 6.14
CA TRP A 35 5.32 -5.35 5.96
C TRP A 35 6.23 -4.83 7.07
N GLY A 36 5.97 -5.18 8.33
CA GLY A 36 6.82 -4.79 9.46
C GLY A 36 8.26 -5.28 9.30
N LYS A 37 8.45 -6.54 8.89
CA LYS A 37 9.78 -7.09 8.55
C LYS A 37 10.42 -6.30 7.41
N ARG A 38 9.66 -6.02 6.35
CA ARG A 38 10.17 -5.26 5.20
C ARG A 38 10.59 -3.84 5.58
N PHE A 39 9.84 -3.17 6.46
CA PHE A 39 10.21 -1.84 6.95
C PHE A 39 11.54 -1.85 7.71
N GLN A 40 11.80 -2.91 8.49
CA GLN A 40 13.09 -3.08 9.15
C GLN A 40 14.22 -3.31 8.14
N GLU A 41 14.01 -4.14 7.11
CA GLU A 41 14.99 -4.32 6.04
C GLU A 41 15.31 -3.01 5.31
N ILE A 42 14.29 -2.18 5.03
CA ILE A 42 14.49 -0.84 4.46
C ILE A 42 15.26 0.06 5.44
N ALA A 43 14.97 -0.03 6.74
CA ALA A 43 15.69 0.75 7.74
C ALA A 43 17.18 0.40 7.76
N ASP A 44 17.50 -0.89 7.67
CA ASP A 44 18.85 -1.44 7.70
C ASP A 44 19.64 -1.16 6.40
N ASP A 45 18.94 -0.89 5.27
CA ASP A 45 19.55 -0.49 4.00
C ASP A 45 19.41 1.03 3.74
N PRO A 46 20.48 1.82 3.96
CA PRO A 46 20.42 3.28 3.78
C PRO A 46 20.22 3.73 2.32
N THR A 47 20.33 2.81 1.35
CA THR A 47 20.17 3.10 -0.08
C THR A 47 18.76 2.85 -0.61
N THR A 48 17.85 2.40 0.28
CA THR A 48 16.44 2.20 -0.04
C THR A 48 15.57 3.34 0.53
N ALA A 49 14.63 3.84 -0.27
CA ALA A 49 13.58 4.76 0.17
C ALA A 49 12.18 4.13 0.05
N LEU A 50 11.28 4.46 0.97
CA LEU A 50 9.89 3.98 1.00
C LEU A 50 8.94 5.08 0.52
N LEU A 51 8.24 4.80 -0.57
CA LEU A 51 7.14 5.56 -1.14
C LEU A 51 5.81 4.96 -0.64
N TYR A 52 5.13 5.66 0.26
CA TYR A 52 3.94 5.14 0.95
C TYR A 52 2.70 5.89 0.47
N TYR A 53 1.75 5.18 -0.14
CA TYR A 53 0.52 5.75 -0.69
C TYR A 53 -0.68 5.38 0.18
N SER A 54 -0.89 6.18 1.23
CA SER A 54 -1.71 5.87 2.41
C SER A 54 -3.22 5.82 2.16
N SER A 55 -3.73 6.38 1.07
CA SER A 55 -5.18 6.47 0.89
C SER A 55 -5.58 6.68 -0.56
N TYR A 56 -6.68 6.04 -0.93
CA TYR A 56 -7.21 6.12 -2.28
C TYR A 56 -8.22 7.24 -2.48
N ASN A 57 -8.27 7.73 -3.73
CA ASN A 57 -9.35 8.60 -4.18
C ASN A 57 -10.30 7.94 -5.21
N LYS A 58 -10.01 6.77 -5.84
CA LYS A 58 -10.94 6.16 -6.82
C LYS A 58 -10.54 4.79 -7.40
N LEU A 59 -11.02 3.66 -6.85
CA LEU A 59 -10.83 2.30 -7.44
C LEU A 59 -12.22 1.87 -7.84
N GLU A 60 -12.46 1.91 -9.13
CA GLU A 60 -13.59 1.18 -9.69
C GLU A 60 -13.19 -0.29 -9.66
N PHE A 61 -13.52 -0.96 -8.57
CA PHE A 61 -13.52 -2.42 -8.50
C PHE A 61 -14.93 -2.87 -8.83
N ASP A 62 -15.08 -3.59 -9.94
CA ASP A 62 -16.37 -4.11 -10.42
C ASP A 62 -17.47 -3.03 -10.62
N GLY A 63 -17.09 -1.84 -11.09
CA GLY A 63 -18.03 -0.75 -11.42
C GLY A 63 -18.70 -0.05 -10.21
N GLN A 64 -18.28 -0.36 -8.98
CA GLN A 64 -18.84 0.27 -7.77
C GLN A 64 -17.89 1.35 -7.20
N THR A 65 -18.44 2.54 -6.95
CA THR A 65 -17.74 3.64 -6.28
C THR A 65 -17.90 3.50 -4.77
N ILE A 66 -16.82 3.23 -4.04
CA ILE A 66 -16.84 3.19 -2.57
C ILE A 66 -16.76 4.63 -2.02
N PRO A 67 -17.77 5.12 -1.27
CA PRO A 67 -17.81 6.51 -0.79
C PRO A 67 -16.80 6.78 0.35
N LYS A 68 -16.23 8.00 0.33
CA LYS A 68 -15.34 8.54 1.37
C LYS A 68 -16.10 8.74 2.69
N ASN A 69 -15.82 7.91 3.69
CA ASN A 69 -15.90 8.24 5.11
C ASN A 69 -14.58 7.71 5.72
N LYS A 70 -13.55 8.56 5.87
CA LYS A 70 -13.21 9.36 7.06
C LYS A 70 -13.37 8.58 8.38
N ILE A 71 -12.46 7.64 8.66
CA ILE A 71 -11.48 7.73 9.76
C ILE A 71 -10.50 6.52 9.70
N LEU A 72 -9.32 6.71 9.11
CA LEU A 72 -8.17 5.78 9.19
C LEU A 72 -7.22 6.12 10.37
N PHE A 73 -7.68 6.89 11.36
CA PHE A 73 -6.77 7.80 12.06
C PHE A 73 -5.81 7.25 13.14
N PRO A 74 -6.01 6.09 13.82
CA PRO A 74 -5.07 5.71 14.89
C PRO A 74 -3.88 4.82 14.50
N LEU A 75 -4.09 3.59 14.00
CA LEU A 75 -3.01 2.66 13.62
C LEU A 75 -2.27 3.12 12.37
N GLU A 76 -2.95 3.68 11.37
CA GLU A 76 -2.24 4.22 10.19
C GLU A 76 -1.38 5.41 10.58
N LYS A 77 -1.91 6.32 11.41
CA LYS A 77 -1.11 7.41 11.97
C LYS A 77 0.07 6.89 12.79
N LYS A 78 -0.13 5.89 13.64
CA LYS A 78 0.97 5.24 14.37
C LYS A 78 2.00 4.59 13.45
N ARG A 79 1.57 3.95 12.35
CA ARG A 79 2.47 3.37 11.35
C ARG A 79 3.28 4.47 10.66
N ILE A 80 2.63 5.56 10.26
CA ILE A 80 3.27 6.72 9.64
C ILE A 80 4.25 7.37 10.62
N GLU A 81 3.88 7.54 11.89
CA GLU A 81 4.76 8.06 12.95
C GLU A 81 5.98 7.15 13.12
N LEU A 82 5.78 5.84 13.27
CA LEU A 82 6.84 4.85 13.37
C LEU A 82 7.77 4.87 12.14
N LEU A 83 7.20 4.92 10.93
CA LEU A 83 7.98 4.95 9.69
C LEU A 83 8.78 6.26 9.53
N ASN A 84 8.21 7.40 9.96
CA ASN A 84 8.96 8.65 10.01
C ASN A 84 10.13 8.57 10.98
N GLU A 85 9.92 7.99 12.17
CA GLU A 85 10.99 7.79 13.15
C GLU A 85 12.07 6.83 12.64
N LEU A 86 11.66 5.75 11.97
CA LEU A 86 12.55 4.68 11.52
C LEU A 86 13.37 5.06 10.28
N LEU A 87 12.76 5.74 9.32
CA LEU A 87 13.34 5.98 7.99
C LEU A 87 13.70 7.45 7.73
N GLY A 88 13.14 8.38 8.51
CA GLY A 88 13.38 9.82 8.37
C GLY A 88 13.11 10.31 6.96
N ASP A 89 14.11 10.96 6.34
CA ASP A 89 14.00 11.50 4.99
C ASP A 89 13.79 10.47 3.89
N ARG A 90 14.08 9.19 4.16
CA ARG A 90 13.87 8.08 3.22
C ARG A 90 12.41 7.62 3.18
N PHE A 91 11.55 8.12 4.06
CA PHE A 91 10.12 7.86 4.03
C PHE A 91 9.36 9.03 3.41
N ILE A 92 8.61 8.74 2.35
CA ILE A 92 7.77 9.70 1.65
C ILE A 92 6.34 9.20 1.71
N ASN A 93 5.53 9.88 2.53
CA ASN A 93 4.10 9.63 2.63
C ASN A 93 3.34 10.51 1.64
N PHE A 94 2.65 9.89 0.70
CA PHE A 94 1.76 10.51 -0.27
C PHE A 94 0.31 10.46 0.25
N ASN A 95 -0.33 11.62 0.30
CA ASN A 95 -1.70 11.75 0.81
C ASN A 95 -2.73 11.39 -0.28
N SER A 96 -3.99 11.22 0.14
CA SER A 96 -5.12 10.85 -0.71
C SER A 96 -5.30 11.79 -1.91
N GLY A 97 -4.83 11.38 -3.09
CA GLY A 97 -4.97 12.12 -4.35
C GLY A 97 -3.68 12.33 -5.12
N ASP A 98 -2.53 12.05 -4.51
CA ASP A 98 -1.25 12.16 -5.19
C ASP A 98 -1.03 10.91 -6.06
N PHE A 99 -1.50 10.99 -7.31
CA PHE A 99 -1.11 10.02 -8.34
C PHE A 99 0.39 10.15 -8.62
N PRO A 100 1.13 9.05 -8.86
CA PRO A 100 2.56 9.11 -9.14
C PRO A 100 2.80 9.85 -10.47
N TYR A 101 3.03 11.16 -10.38
CA TYR A 101 3.34 12.02 -11.51
C TYR A 101 4.77 12.54 -11.41
N LYS A 102 5.53 12.40 -12.50
CA LYS A 102 6.98 12.62 -12.54
C LYS A 102 7.43 13.95 -11.93
N PRO A 103 6.91 15.13 -12.31
CA PRO A 103 7.26 16.41 -11.69
C PRO A 103 7.08 16.47 -10.17
N LEU A 104 6.03 15.85 -9.63
CA LEU A 104 5.81 15.80 -8.18
C LEU A 104 6.90 14.98 -7.50
N LEU A 105 7.16 13.78 -8.02
CA LEU A 105 8.18 12.87 -7.49
C LEU A 105 9.57 13.51 -7.54
N MET A 106 9.97 14.08 -8.69
CA MET A 106 11.29 14.70 -8.84
C MET A 106 11.46 15.90 -7.92
N ARG A 107 10.43 16.74 -7.74
CA ARG A 107 10.47 17.86 -6.79
C ARG A 107 10.69 17.38 -5.36
N ILE A 108 9.97 16.33 -4.94
CA ILE A 108 10.14 15.76 -3.60
C ILE A 108 11.55 15.18 -3.45
N PHE A 109 12.03 14.43 -4.44
CA PHE A 109 13.34 13.80 -4.40
C PHE A 109 14.46 14.84 -4.34
N GLU A 110 14.35 15.94 -5.09
CA GLU A 110 15.26 17.07 -5.01
C GLU A 110 15.24 17.70 -3.61
N GLN A 111 14.07 17.95 -3.04
CA GLN A 111 13.91 18.49 -1.67
C GLN A 111 14.52 17.58 -0.60
N ARG A 112 14.48 16.26 -0.82
CA ARG A 112 15.09 15.25 0.08
C ARG A 112 16.54 14.94 -0.25
N GLY A 113 17.12 15.59 -1.27
CA GLY A 113 18.49 15.37 -1.72
C GLY A 113 18.74 13.95 -2.25
N PHE A 114 17.74 13.29 -2.80
CA PHE A 114 17.87 11.97 -3.41
C PHE A 114 18.58 12.08 -4.77
N LEU A 115 19.59 11.24 -4.96
CA LEU A 115 20.30 11.06 -6.21
C LEU A 115 20.06 9.63 -6.66
N PHE A 116 19.48 9.44 -7.84
CA PHE A 116 19.23 8.11 -8.38
C PHE A 116 19.36 8.12 -9.90
N THR A 117 19.76 6.98 -10.46
CA THR A 117 19.83 6.76 -11.91
C THR A 117 18.82 5.66 -12.26
N PRO A 118 17.85 5.88 -13.15
CA PRO A 118 16.81 4.88 -13.42
C PRO A 118 17.35 3.50 -13.84
N ALA A 119 18.46 3.44 -14.58
CA ALA A 119 19.09 2.19 -15.02
C ALA A 119 19.74 1.37 -13.89
N GLU A 120 20.11 2.03 -12.79
CA GLU A 120 20.80 1.42 -11.64
C GLU A 120 19.88 1.29 -10.41
N THR A 121 18.64 1.78 -10.54
CA THR A 121 17.67 1.82 -9.45
C THR A 121 16.62 0.76 -9.67
N THR A 122 16.33 -0.04 -8.64
CA THR A 122 15.23 -0.99 -8.62
C THR A 122 13.97 -0.38 -8.04
N LEU A 123 12.81 -0.74 -8.59
CA LEU A 123 11.50 -0.37 -8.04
C LEU A 123 10.78 -1.65 -7.62
N ARG A 124 10.64 -1.86 -6.31
CA ARG A 124 9.80 -2.93 -5.74
C ARG A 124 8.42 -2.37 -5.39
N VAL A 125 7.36 -3.02 -5.85
CA VAL A 125 5.99 -2.51 -5.64
C VAL A 125 5.07 -3.59 -5.07
N TYR A 126 4.33 -3.22 -4.02
CA TYR A 126 3.34 -4.06 -3.36
C TYR A 126 2.22 -3.20 -2.78
N GLY A 127 1.11 -3.84 -2.41
CA GLY A 127 -0.04 -3.17 -1.83
C GLY A 127 -0.98 -4.15 -1.15
N GLU A 128 -2.00 -3.68 -0.42
CA GLU A 128 -2.87 -4.64 0.26
C GLU A 128 -3.54 -5.59 -0.73
N ILE A 129 -4.02 -5.07 -1.87
CA ILE A 129 -4.60 -5.89 -2.95
C ILE A 129 -3.64 -5.87 -4.15
N TYR A 130 -2.99 -7.00 -4.42
CA TYR A 130 -1.96 -7.12 -5.46
C TYR A 130 -2.47 -6.70 -6.84
N GLU A 131 -3.63 -7.22 -7.24
CA GLU A 131 -4.21 -6.96 -8.55
C GLU A 131 -4.55 -5.47 -8.71
N ALA A 132 -5.16 -4.85 -7.69
CA ALA A 132 -5.56 -3.45 -7.72
C ALA A 132 -4.37 -2.47 -7.69
N CYS A 133 -3.34 -2.81 -6.92
CA CYS A 133 -2.21 -1.90 -6.70
C CYS A 133 -1.11 -2.06 -7.75
N VAL A 134 -0.91 -3.29 -8.25
CA VAL A 134 0.30 -3.67 -8.97
C VAL A 134 0.03 -4.27 -10.35
N ASN A 135 -1.04 -5.05 -10.52
CA ASN A 135 -1.20 -5.93 -11.71
C ASN A 135 -2.46 -5.69 -12.58
N LEU A 136 -3.23 -4.63 -12.35
CA LEU A 136 -4.36 -4.26 -13.21
C LEU A 136 -3.88 -3.49 -14.45
N ASN A 137 -3.37 -4.22 -15.44
CA ASN A 137 -2.97 -3.73 -16.77
C ASN A 137 -1.91 -2.60 -16.72
N GLU A 138 -1.69 -1.92 -17.87
CA GLU A 138 -0.75 -0.78 -17.99
C GLU A 138 -1.10 0.43 -17.11
N ASN A 139 -2.28 0.43 -16.48
CA ASN A 139 -2.80 1.53 -15.66
C ASN A 139 -2.74 1.25 -14.15
N SER A 140 -2.05 0.17 -13.73
CA SER A 140 -1.86 -0.08 -12.30
C SER A 140 -0.98 1.01 -11.68
N TRP A 141 -1.15 1.25 -10.38
CA TRP A 141 -0.40 2.29 -9.67
C TRP A 141 1.11 2.01 -9.70
N GLY A 142 1.51 0.73 -9.62
CA GLY A 142 2.88 0.29 -9.81
C GLY A 142 3.43 0.57 -11.22
N ALA A 143 2.64 0.31 -12.27
CA ALA A 143 3.04 0.58 -13.65
C ALA A 143 3.23 2.09 -13.91
N GLU A 144 2.35 2.92 -13.35
CA GLU A 144 2.41 4.37 -13.47
C GLU A 144 3.59 4.95 -12.70
N LEU A 145 3.90 4.41 -11.51
CA LEU A 145 5.09 4.78 -10.76
C LEU A 145 6.38 4.41 -11.52
N LYS A 146 6.46 3.20 -12.07
CA LYS A 146 7.58 2.77 -12.94
C LYS A 146 7.79 3.77 -14.08
N LYS A 147 6.72 4.12 -14.79
CA LYS A 147 6.74 5.07 -15.92
C LYS A 147 7.17 6.46 -15.47
N ALA A 148 6.66 6.96 -14.35
CA ALA A 148 7.00 8.27 -13.82
C ALA A 148 8.48 8.38 -13.41
N LEU A 149 9.03 7.31 -12.84
CA LEU A 149 10.44 7.22 -12.44
C LEU A 149 11.37 6.87 -13.62
N GLY A 150 10.83 6.39 -14.74
CA GLY A 150 11.61 5.96 -15.89
C GLY A 150 12.40 4.67 -15.64
N ILE A 151 11.94 3.83 -14.70
CA ILE A 151 12.60 2.58 -14.33
C ILE A 151 12.40 1.57 -15.46
N PRO A 152 13.47 0.93 -15.97
CA PRO A 152 13.35 -0.09 -17.01
C PRO A 152 12.67 -1.35 -16.48
N GLU A 153 12.07 -2.13 -17.37
CA GLU A 153 11.35 -3.37 -17.00
C GLU A 153 12.23 -4.35 -16.20
N SER A 154 13.51 -4.44 -16.53
CA SER A 154 14.48 -5.31 -15.83
C SER A 154 14.64 -5.00 -14.35
N ASN A 155 14.29 -3.77 -13.93
CA ASN A 155 14.46 -3.27 -12.58
C ASN A 155 13.12 -3.08 -11.86
N TYR A 156 12.01 -3.46 -12.51
CA TYR A 156 10.67 -3.38 -11.94
C TYR A 156 10.28 -4.73 -11.32
N HIS A 157 9.97 -4.71 -10.03
CA HIS A 157 9.72 -5.92 -9.24
C HIS A 157 8.39 -5.82 -8.48
N PRO A 158 7.26 -6.20 -9.11
CA PRO A 158 6.03 -6.53 -8.41
C PRO A 158 6.26 -7.61 -7.34
N ASP A 159 5.80 -7.38 -6.11
CA ASP A 159 6.00 -8.30 -4.99
C ASP A 159 4.65 -8.85 -4.46
N PRO A 160 4.21 -10.02 -4.94
CA PRO A 160 2.96 -10.64 -4.49
C PRO A 160 3.06 -11.19 -3.05
N GLU A 161 4.26 -11.44 -2.52
CA GLU A 161 4.44 -11.93 -1.15
C GLU A 161 4.16 -10.83 -0.12
N LEU A 162 4.23 -9.57 -0.52
CA LEU A 162 3.87 -8.42 0.31
C LEU A 162 2.46 -7.88 0.01
N SER A 163 1.59 -8.73 -0.53
CA SER A 163 0.23 -8.36 -0.92
C SER A 163 -0.78 -9.48 -0.61
N LEU A 164 -2.08 -9.17 -0.67
CA LEU A 164 -3.14 -10.17 -0.79
C LEU A 164 -3.45 -10.42 -2.27
N ILE A 165 -3.75 -11.67 -2.59
CA ILE A 165 -4.31 -12.06 -3.89
C ILE A 165 -5.84 -12.12 -3.82
N HIS A 166 -6.50 -12.03 -4.97
CA HIS A 166 -7.96 -11.96 -5.06
C HIS A 166 -8.74 -13.02 -4.23
N PRO A 167 -8.36 -14.31 -4.18
CA PRO A 167 -9.05 -15.29 -3.32
C PRO A 167 -8.98 -14.98 -1.82
N GLN A 168 -7.87 -14.40 -1.36
CA GLN A 168 -7.71 -13.99 0.04
C GLN A 168 -8.58 -12.78 0.35
N VAL A 169 -8.67 -11.84 -0.59
CA VAL A 169 -9.56 -10.67 -0.49
C VAL A 169 -11.01 -11.11 -0.30
N LEU A 170 -11.53 -11.98 -1.17
CA LEU A 170 -12.90 -12.51 -1.06
C LEU A 170 -13.17 -13.21 0.28
N THR A 171 -12.18 -13.95 0.78
CA THR A 171 -12.27 -14.64 2.09
C THR A 171 -12.40 -13.62 3.23
N ILE A 172 -11.57 -12.57 3.19
CA ILE A 172 -11.58 -11.49 4.19
C ILE A 172 -12.91 -10.74 4.15
N GLU A 173 -13.38 -10.33 2.96
CA GLU A 173 -14.65 -9.62 2.81
C GLU A 173 -15.85 -10.44 3.31
N SER A 174 -15.86 -11.74 3.02
CA SER A 174 -16.89 -12.67 3.51
C SER A 174 -16.86 -12.79 5.04
N TRP A 175 -15.66 -12.92 5.61
CA TRP A 175 -15.47 -12.96 7.07
C TRP A 175 -15.93 -11.65 7.72
N GLN A 176 -15.54 -10.52 7.15
CA GLN A 176 -15.94 -9.18 7.60
C GLN A 176 -17.47 -9.02 7.61
N ALA A 177 -18.15 -9.40 6.52
CA ALA A 177 -19.60 -9.38 6.44
C ALA A 177 -20.27 -10.25 7.53
N SER A 178 -19.69 -11.41 7.85
CA SER A 178 -20.20 -12.29 8.92
C SER A 178 -20.07 -11.67 10.32
N LYS A 179 -19.10 -10.77 10.53
CA LYS A 179 -18.89 -10.05 11.81
C LYS A 179 -19.78 -8.82 11.93
N GLU A 180 -20.07 -8.16 10.82
CA GLU A 180 -21.01 -7.03 10.77
C GLU A 180 -22.48 -7.48 10.91
N GLY A 181 -22.81 -8.70 10.45
CA GLY A 181 -24.15 -9.30 10.49
C GLY A 181 -24.57 -9.95 11.81
N GLY A 182 -24.05 -9.50 12.96
CA GLY A 182 -24.46 -9.96 14.30
C GLY A 182 -25.89 -9.57 14.68
N GLY A 183 -26.87 -10.11 13.96
CA GLY A 183 -28.29 -9.85 14.10
C GLY A 183 -29.11 -10.59 13.04
N ILE A 184 -28.97 -11.93 12.95
CA ILE A 184 -30.03 -12.76 12.39
C ILE A 184 -30.72 -13.43 13.58
N PRO A 185 -31.98 -13.09 13.92
CA PRO A 185 -32.75 -13.92 14.84
C PRO A 185 -32.92 -15.28 14.16
N ILE A 186 -32.44 -16.33 14.82
CA ILE A 186 -32.82 -17.69 14.47
C ILE A 186 -34.28 -17.84 14.91
N GLU A 187 -35.20 -17.41 14.05
CA GLU A 187 -36.55 -17.94 14.06
C GLU A 187 -36.85 -18.49 12.67
N LYS A 188 -36.80 -19.81 12.57
CA LYS A 188 -37.80 -20.63 11.88
C LYS A 188 -37.52 -22.10 12.13
N GLY A 189 -38.43 -22.76 12.84
CA GLY A 189 -38.44 -24.23 12.93
C GLY A 189 -39.18 -24.85 14.11
N LEU A 190 -40.42 -24.44 14.38
CA LEU A 190 -41.46 -25.32 14.94
C LEU A 190 -42.72 -25.19 14.08
#